data_AF-A0A2M6USC4-F1
#
_entry.id   AF-A0A2M6USC4-F1
#
_cell.length_a   1.000
_cell.length_b   1.000
_cell.length_c   1.000
_cell.angle_alpha   90.00
_cell.angle_beta   90.00
_cell.angle_gamma   90.00
#
_symmetry.space_group_name_H-M   'P 1'
#
loop_
_entity.id
_entity.type
_entity.pdbx_description
1 polymer ?
#
loop_
_entity_poly.entity_id
_entity_poly.type
_entity_poly.pdbx_seq_one_letter_code
_entity_poly.pdbx_strand_id
1 'polypeptide(L)' 'MNIRYEIIRLFCILIVVIPIYATGLKKIGGYSWKLSIKIALLSVIVFFIFDSLCRYFGLY' A
#
# COMPACT_ATOMS: atom_id res chain seq x y z
N MET A 1 8.41 10.04 18.59
CA MET A 1 7.42 9.85 17.51
C MET A 1 6.22 9.09 18.07
N ASN A 2 5.00 9.58 17.89
CA ASN A 2 3.82 8.95 18.49
C ASN A 2 3.39 7.75 17.63
N ILE A 3 3.78 6.54 18.03
CA ILE A 3 3.57 5.29 17.29
C ILE A 3 2.10 5.11 16.87
N ARG A 4 1.15 5.51 17.72
CA ARG A 4 -0.29 5.43 17.41
C ARG A 4 -0.68 6.30 16.21
N TYR A 5 -0.13 7.51 16.12
CA TYR A 5 -0.41 8.44 15.04
C TYR A 5 0.13 7.91 13.70
N GLU A 6 1.31 7.31 13.70
CA GLU A 6 1.87 6.72 12.48
C GLU A 6 1.14 5.48 12.01
N ILE A 7 0.70 4.62 12.93
CA ILE A 7 -0.14 3.46 12.60
C ILE A 7 -1.45 3.93 11.96
N ILE A 8 -2.11 4.93 12.55
CA ILE A 8 -3.37 5.49 11.99
C ILE A 8 -3.10 6.10 10.61
N ARG A 9 -2.01 6.84 10.44
CA ARG A 9 -1.63 7.46 9.16
C ARG A 9 -1.39 6.40 8.08
N LEU A 10 -0.62 5.36 8.39
CA LEU A 10 -0.37 4.23 7.49
C LEU A 10 -1.67 3.49 7.13
N PHE A 11 -2.56 3.29 8.10
CA PHE A 11 -3.84 2.62 7.89
C PHE A 11 -4.77 3.43 6.97
N CYS A 12 -4.83 4.76 7.17
CA CYS A 12 -5.56 5.65 6.28
C CYS A 12 -5.00 5.65 4.85
N ILE A 13 -3.67 5.66 4.69
CA ILE A 13 -3.05 5.57 3.37
C ILE A 13 -3.39 4.23 2.71
N LEU A 14 -3.37 3.12 3.44
CA LEU A 14 -3.76 1.81 2.91
C LEU A 14 -5.20 1.79 2.38
N ILE A 15 -6.14 2.24 3.20
CA ILE A 15 -7.58 2.22 2.87
C ILE A 15 -7.86 3.05 1.61
N VAL A 16 -7.10 4.11 1.38
CA VAL A 16 -7.27 4.98 0.21
C VAL A 16 -6.52 4.46 -1.00
N VAL A 17 -5.26 4.05 -0.84
CA VAL A 17 -4.39 3.63 -1.95
C VAL A 17 -4.82 2.30 -2.55
N ILE A 18 -5.25 1.33 -1.74
CA ILE A 18 -5.69 0.00 -2.21
C ILE A 18 -6.82 0.08 -3.24
N PRO A 19 -7.98 0.71 -2.95
CA PRO A 19 -9.08 0.76 -3.90
C PRO A 19 -8.74 1.59 -5.13
N ILE A 20 -7.96 2.67 -4.98
CA ILE A 20 -7.52 3.48 -6.12
C ILE A 20 -6.63 2.64 -7.06
N TYR A 21 -5.65 1.92 -6.49
CA TYR A 21 -4.72 1.10 -7.26
C TYR A 21 -5.41 -0.10 -7.91
N ALA A 22 -6.30 -0.78 -7.18
CA ALA A 22 -7.10 -1.88 -7.71
C ALA A 22 -8.04 -1.43 -8.84
N THR A 23 -8.68 -0.26 -8.69
CA THR A 23 -9.56 0.32 -9.73
C THR A 23 -8.77 0.78 -10.95
N GLY A 24 -7.58 1.36 -10.74
CA GLY A 24 -6.67 1.74 -11.81
C GLY A 24 -6.20 0.54 -12.63
N LEU A 25 -5.72 -0.52 -11.96
CA LEU A 25 -5.32 -1.78 -12.61
C LEU A 25 -6.47 -2.43 -13.38
N LYS A 26 -7.68 -2.39 -12.81
CA LYS A 26 -8.90 -2.91 -13.46
C LYS A 26 -9.24 -2.14 -14.74
N LYS A 27 -9.23 -0.79 -14.68
CA LYS A 27 -9.61 0.07 -15.81
C LYS A 27 -8.55 0.10 -16.91
N ILE A 28 -7.27 0.13 -16.55
CA ILE A 28 -6.17 0.34 -17.49
C ILE A 28 -5.65 -0.99 -18.06
N GLY A 29 -5.55 -2.03 -17.22
CA GLY A 29 -4.94 -3.30 -17.60
C GLY A 29 -5.92 -4.37 -18.08
N GLY A 30 -7.24 -4.13 -18.02
CA GLY A 30 -8.25 -5.12 -18.38
C GLY A 30 -8.22 -6.39 -17.51
N TYR A 31 -7.47 -6.37 -16.40
CA TYR A 31 -7.23 -7.55 -15.59
C TYR A 31 -8.50 -8.02 -14.86
N SER A 32 -8.60 -9.33 -14.63
CA SER A 32 -9.66 -9.89 -13.79
C SER A 32 -9.63 -9.23 -12.39
N TRP A 33 -10.80 -9.05 -11.78
CA TRP A 33 -10.93 -8.46 -10.43
C TRP A 33 -10.03 -9.18 -9.42
N LYS A 34 -9.96 -10.51 -9.54
CA LYS A 34 -9.16 -11.38 -8.67
C LYS A 34 -7.66 -11.09 -8.79
N LEU A 35 -7.17 -10.79 -9.99
CA LEU A 35 -5.77 -10.47 -10.23
C LEU A 35 -5.44 -9.05 -9.76
N SER A 36 -6.32 -8.08 -10.03
CA SER A 36 -6.14 -6.69 -9.59
C SER A 36 -6.06 -6.57 -8.07
N ILE A 37 -6.89 -7.32 -7.34
CA ILE A 37 -6.86 -7.37 -5.88
C ILE A 37 -5.55 -8.00 -5.38
N LYS A 38 -5.09 -9.10 -5.99
CA LYS A 38 -3.80 -9.73 -5.63
C LYS A 38 -2.61 -8.78 -5.82
N ILE A 39 -2.58 -8.05 -6.93
CA ILE A 39 -1.50 -7.11 -7.23
C ILE A 39 -1.54 -5.92 -6.26
N ALA A 40 -2.73 -5.38 -5.97
CA ALA A 40 -2.89 -4.30 -5.00
C ALA A 40 -2.48 -4.72 -3.58
N LEU A 41 -2.77 -5.97 -3.17
CA LEU A 41 -2.29 -6.52 -1.90
C LEU A 41 -0.76 -6.65 -1.88
N LEU A 42 -0.17 -7.15 -2.97
CA LEU A 42 1.28 -7.31 -3.09
C LEU A 42 2.01 -5.95 -3.01
N SER A 43 1.52 -4.93 -3.73
CA SER A 43 2.13 -3.61 -3.71
C SER A 43 2.11 -2.97 -2.33
N VAL A 44 1.05 -3.19 -1.56
CA VAL A 44 0.95 -2.73 -0.16
C VAL A 44 1.95 -3.42 0.75
N ILE A 45 2.13 -4.74 0.62
CA ILE A 45 3.13 -5.47 1.41
C ILE A 45 4.53 -4.93 1.10
N VAL A 46 4.85 -4.73 -0.18
CA VAL A 46 6.14 -4.17 -0.61
C VAL A 46 6.32 -2.75 -0.05
N PHE A 47 5.27 -1.93 -0.07
CA PHE A 47 5.31 -0.57 0.48
C PHE A 47 5.63 -0.58 1.98
N PHE A 48 5.00 -1.47 2.76
CA PHE A 48 5.28 -1.63 4.19
C PHE A 48 6.71 -2.10 4.46
N ILE A 49 7.21 -3.06 3.67
CA ILE A 49 8.59 -3.53 3.78
C ILE A 49 9.57 -2.37 3.50
N PHE A 50 9.28 -1.57 2.48
CA PHE A 50 10.11 -0.43 2.11
C PHE A 50 10.10 0.67 3.18
N ASP A 51 8.92 1.02 3.71
CA ASP A 51 8.79 1.97 4.83
C ASP A 51 9.59 1.50 6.06
N SER A 52 9.46 0.22 6.42
CA SER A 52 10.20 -0.38 7.52
C SER A 52 11.71 -0.34 7.29
N LEU A 53 12.17 -0.68 6.08
CA LEU A 53 13.58 -0.60 5.69
C LEU A 53 14.11 0.84 5.75
N CYS A 54 13.39 1.82 5.20
CA CYS A 54 13.79 3.23 5.27
C CYS A 54 13.96 3.72 6.70
N ARG A 55 13.04 3.33 7.61
CA ARG A 55 13.14 3.66 9.03
C ARG A 55 14.28 2.92 9.73
N TYR A 56 14.52 1.67 9.36
CA TYR A 56 15.63 0.89 9.91
C TYR A 56 16.99 1.49 9.53
N PHE A 57 17.14 1.95 8.28
CA PHE A 57 18.36 2.60 7.80
C PHE A 57 18.47 4.08 8.21
N GLY A 58 17.48 4.64 8.92
CA GLY A 58 17.49 6.05 9.33
C GLY A 58 17.49 7.02 8.14
N LEU A 59 16.98 6.60 6.98
CA LEU A 59 16.85 7.43 5.78
C LEU A 59 15.75 8.51 5.94
N TYR A 60 15.06 8.54 7.09
CA TYR A 60 13.97 9.45 7.44
C TYR A 60 13.89 9.72 8.95
#